data_AF-A0A6M3M1P2-F1
#
_entry.id   AF-A0A6M3M1P2-F1
#
_cell.length_a   1.000
_cell.length_b   1.000
_cell.length_c   1.000
_cell.angle_alpha   90.00
_cell.angle_beta   90.00
_cell.angle_gamma   90.00
#
_symmetry.space_group_name_H-M   'P 1'
#
loop_
_entity.id
_entity.type
_entity.pdbx_description
1 polymer ?
#
loop_
_entity_poly.entity_id
_entity_poly.type
_entity_poly.pdbx_seq_one_letter_code
_entity_poly.pdbx_strand_id
1 'polypeptide(L)'
;MRTLQVSEEIYEKIKEQLEDINYHTDLIGKAYFFRTVTFHSVGRVVKVIGQFLELEEASWVADSGRFMQAIQNGQLNEVEPVGTAFVNIQSIVDFFPWKHALPKEQK
;
A
#
# COMPACT_ATOMS: atom_id res chain seq x y z
N MET A 1 1.50 21.18 6.52
CA MET A 1 1.88 20.39 7.71
C MET A 1 2.48 21.35 8.72
N ARG A 2 2.07 21.31 9.99
CA ARG A 2 2.67 22.15 11.04
C ARG A 2 3.63 21.27 11.84
N THR A 3 4.86 21.75 12.04
CA THR A 3 5.90 21.03 12.77
C THR A 3 6.13 21.71 14.11
N LEU A 4 6.22 20.92 15.18
CA LEU A 4 6.56 21.37 16.53
C LEU A 4 7.98 20.91 16.86
N GLN A 5 8.85 21.83 17.24
CA GLN A 5 10.15 21.51 17.83
C GLN A 5 10.04 21.62 19.35
N VAL A 6 10.47 20.57 20.04
CA VAL A 6 10.49 20.48 21.51
C VAL A 6 11.89 20.10 21.99
N SER A 7 12.21 20.45 23.24
CA SER A 7 13.45 20.01 23.87
C SER A 7 13.39 18.51 24.24
N GLU A 8 14.56 17.88 24.39
CA GLU A 8 14.68 16.46 24.77
C GLU A 8 13.91 16.14 26.07
N GLU A 9 13.97 17.05 27.03
CA GLU A 9 13.31 16.89 28.33
C GLU A 9 11.77 16.93 28.22
N ILE A 10 11.24 17.67 27.24
CA ILE A 10 9.81 17.69 26.94
C ILE A 10 9.42 16.44 26.18
N TYR A 11 10.24 16.01 25.22
CA TYR A 11 10.04 14.77 24.47
C TYR A 11 9.90 13.56 25.40
N GLU A 12 10.83 13.39 26.34
CA GLU A 12 10.79 12.28 27.30
C GLU A 12 9.54 12.24 28.18
N LYS A 13 8.96 13.41 28.49
CA LYS A 13 7.72 13.51 29.29
C LYS A 13 6.46 13.17 28.50
N ILE A 14 6.49 13.35 27.18
CA ILE A 14 5.32 13.14 26.33
C ILE A 14 5.42 11.92 25.43
N LYS A 15 6.59 11.26 25.34
CA LYS A 15 6.84 10.15 24.40
C LYS A 15 5.85 8.99 24.52
N GLU A 16 5.35 8.72 25.74
CA GLU A 16 4.35 7.66 25.98
C GLU A 16 2.93 8.09 25.57
N GLN A 17 2.70 9.39 25.40
CA GLN A 17 1.44 9.99 24.95
C GLN A 17 1.44 10.29 23.45
N LEU A 18 2.61 10.22 22.80
CA LEU A 18 2.69 10.27 21.35
C LEU A 18 2.12 8.96 20.83
N GLU A 19 0.89 9.01 20.31
CA GLU A 19 0.44 7.95 19.43
C GLU A 19 1.37 7.96 18.22
N ASP A 20 1.93 6.79 17.87
CA ASP A 20 2.52 6.61 16.56
C ASP A 20 1.45 7.03 15.56
N ILE A 21 1.69 8.14 14.84
CA ILE A 21 0.87 8.53 13.72
C ILE A 21 1.06 7.41 12.71
N ASN A 22 0.19 6.41 12.79
CA ASN A 22 0.26 5.25 11.94
C ASN A 22 -0.34 5.66 10.60
N TYR A 23 0.48 6.33 9.78
CA TYR A 23 0.11 6.81 8.45
C TYR A 23 -0.50 5.72 7.55
N HIS A 24 -0.39 4.45 7.95
CA HIS A 24 -0.95 3.31 7.25
C HIS A 24 -2.45 3.09 7.52
N THR A 25 -3.03 3.61 8.61
CA THR A 25 -4.48 3.48 8.85
C THR A 25 -5.30 4.23 7.80
N ASP A 26 -4.78 5.34 7.28
CA ASP A 26 -5.40 6.09 6.18
C ASP A 26 -5.44 5.33 4.85
N LEU A 27 -4.69 4.22 4.73
CA LEU A 27 -4.71 3.34 3.56
C LEU A 27 -5.93 2.40 3.58
N ILE A 28 -6.48 2.12 4.75
CA ILE A 28 -7.59 1.16 4.93
C ILE A 28 -8.82 1.62 4.13
N GLY A 29 -9.45 0.67 3.44
CA GLY A 29 -10.61 0.87 2.56
C GLY A 29 -10.27 1.31 1.14
N LYS A 30 -9.02 1.68 0.85
CA LYS A 30 -8.59 2.17 -0.46
C LYS A 30 -7.82 1.10 -1.24
N ALA A 31 -7.93 1.17 -2.57
CA ALA A 31 -7.21 0.31 -3.48
C ALA A 31 -5.90 0.97 -3.93
N TYR A 32 -4.84 0.18 -4.00
CA TYR A 32 -3.51 0.64 -4.38
C TYR A 32 -2.80 -0.37 -5.28
N PHE A 33 -1.91 0.16 -6.10
CA PHE A 33 -0.93 -0.60 -6.87
C PHE A 33 0.44 -0.47 -6.17
N PHE A 34 0.91 -1.55 -5.60
CA PHE A 34 2.14 -1.64 -4.83
C PHE A 34 3.27 -2.21 -5.68
N ARG A 35 4.40 -1.50 -5.74
CA ARG A 35 5.61 -2.01 -6.38
C ARG A 35 6.57 -2.52 -5.32
N THR A 36 6.94 -3.80 -5.42
CA THR A 36 7.99 -4.41 -4.60
C THR A 36 9.26 -4.58 -5.44
N VAL A 37 10.34 -5.08 -4.82
CA VAL A 37 11.62 -5.32 -5.53
C VAL A 37 11.42 -6.25 -6.74
N THR A 38 10.59 -7.28 -6.57
CA THR A 38 10.19 -8.19 -7.64
C THR A 38 8.67 -8.22 -7.71
N PHE A 39 8.11 -8.03 -8.91
CA PHE A 39 6.68 -7.99 -9.19
C PHE A 39 5.91 -6.89 -8.45
N HIS A 40 4.60 -6.84 -8.70
CA HIS A 40 3.69 -5.88 -8.11
C HIS A 40 2.49 -6.60 -7.49
N SER A 41 1.77 -5.89 -6.63
CA SER A 41 0.49 -6.33 -6.10
C SER A 41 -0.53 -5.22 -6.23
N VAL A 42 -1.76 -5.55 -6.57
CA VAL A 42 -2.87 -4.61 -6.58
C VAL A 42 -3.99 -5.18 -5.74
N GLY A 43 -4.61 -4.36 -4.90
CA GLY A 43 -5.67 -4.82 -4.00
C GLY A 43 -6.17 -3.69 -3.11
N ARG A 44 -7.24 -3.97 -2.34
CA ARG A 44 -7.78 -3.04 -1.35
C ARG A 44 -7.24 -3.37 0.03
N VAL A 45 -6.66 -2.37 0.69
CA VAL A 45 -6.16 -2.55 2.06
C VAL A 45 -7.36 -2.67 3.01
N VAL A 46 -7.46 -3.77 3.75
CA VAL A 46 -8.51 -3.97 4.76
C VAL A 46 -7.98 -3.88 6.18
N LYS A 47 -6.67 -4.10 6.37
CA LYS A 47 -6.06 -4.11 7.69
C LYS A 47 -4.56 -3.84 7.63
N VAL A 48 -4.04 -3.27 8.72
CA VAL A 48 -2.60 -3.18 8.99
C VAL A 48 -2.28 -4.12 10.16
N ILE A 49 -1.35 -5.05 9.95
CA ILE A 49 -0.94 -6.07 10.93
C ILE A 49 0.57 -5.99 11.12
N GLY A 50 1.01 -5.22 12.11
CA GLY A 50 2.43 -4.90 12.28
C GLY A 50 2.98 -4.27 11.00
N GLN A 51 3.94 -4.94 10.36
CA GLN A 51 4.55 -4.50 9.10
C GLN A 51 3.85 -5.00 7.84
N PHE A 52 2.69 -5.65 7.94
CA PHE A 52 1.95 -6.16 6.78
C PHE A 52 0.66 -5.38 6.52
N LEU A 53 0.37 -5.15 5.24
CA LEU A 53 -0.94 -4.74 4.75
C LEU A 53 -1.70 -5.99 4.30
N GLU A 54 -2.86 -6.22 4.88
CA GLU A 54 -3.81 -7.21 4.39
C GLU A 54 -4.61 -6.60 3.23
N LEU A 55 -4.57 -7.26 2.08
CA LEU A 55 -5.27 -6.88 0.88
C LEU A 55 -6.40 -7.86 0.59
N GLU A 56 -7.61 -7.35 0.34
CA GLU A 56 -8.71 -8.09 -0.29
C GLU A 56 -8.79 -7.79 -1.79
N GLU A 57 -9.48 -8.67 -2.53
CA GLU A 57 -9.58 -8.62 -4.00
C GLU A 57 -8.20 -8.43 -4.65
N ALA A 58 -7.19 -9.06 -4.05
CA ALA A 58 -5.79 -8.89 -4.41
C ALA A 58 -5.46 -9.67 -5.69
N SER A 59 -4.57 -9.09 -6.48
CA SER A 59 -3.95 -9.74 -7.63
C SER A 59 -2.45 -9.56 -7.61
N TRP A 60 -1.74 -10.63 -7.93
CA TRP A 60 -0.33 -10.59 -8.26
C TRP A 60 -0.16 -10.10 -9.71
N VAL A 61 0.78 -9.19 -9.94
CA VAL A 61 0.98 -8.57 -11.26
C VAL A 61 2.44 -8.76 -11.67
N ALA A 62 2.66 -9.67 -12.61
CA ALA A 62 3.98 -9.99 -13.13
C ALA A 62 4.51 -8.88 -14.06
N ASP A 63 3.64 -8.40 -14.97
CA ASP A 63 3.94 -7.35 -15.92
C ASP A 63 2.83 -6.28 -15.95
N SER A 64 3.21 -5.04 -15.60
CA SER A 64 2.33 -3.87 -15.67
C SER A 64 2.34 -3.20 -17.05
N GLY A 65 3.16 -3.66 -17.99
CA GLY A 65 3.34 -3.05 -19.28
C GLY A 65 3.98 -1.67 -19.19
N ARG A 66 3.39 -0.67 -19.85
CA ARG A 66 3.84 0.72 -19.70
C ARG A 66 3.24 1.29 -18.42
N PHE A 67 4.08 1.52 -17.42
CA PHE A 67 3.64 1.91 -16.08
C PHE A 67 2.68 3.10 -16.03
N MET A 68 2.93 4.16 -16.82
CA MET A 68 2.01 5.29 -16.91
C MET A 68 0.61 4.87 -17.37
N GLN A 69 0.51 3.97 -18.35
CA GLN A 69 -0.77 3.45 -18.84
C GLN A 69 -1.44 2.55 -17.81
N ALA A 70 -0.67 1.74 -17.06
CA ALA A 70 -1.22 0.96 -15.95
C ALA A 70 -1.92 1.87 -14.94
N ILE A 71 -1.24 2.92 -14.47
CA ILE A 71 -1.79 3.81 -13.44
C ILE A 71 -2.92 4.69 -14.00
N GLN A 72 -2.78 5.26 -15.19
CA GLN A 72 -3.79 6.18 -15.74
C GLN A 72 -5.00 5.47 -16.35
N ASN A 73 -4.81 4.32 -17.00
CA ASN A 73 -5.84 3.65 -17.80
C ASN A 73 -6.24 2.27 -17.26
N GLY A 74 -5.57 1.76 -16.22
CA GLY A 74 -5.90 0.46 -15.61
C GLY A 74 -5.45 -0.75 -16.43
N GLN A 75 -4.53 -0.56 -17.39
CA GLN A 75 -4.11 -1.61 -18.31
C GLN A 75 -2.90 -2.38 -17.78
N LEU A 76 -3.08 -3.68 -17.53
CA LEU A 76 -2.03 -4.60 -17.09
C LEU A 76 -1.82 -5.68 -18.16
N ASN A 77 -0.60 -6.22 -18.25
CA ASN A 77 -0.24 -7.24 -19.24
C ASN A 77 -0.40 -8.65 -18.68
N GLU A 78 0.24 -8.93 -17.54
CA GLU A 78 0.21 -10.23 -16.88
C GLU A 78 -0.26 -10.05 -15.43
N VAL A 79 -1.43 -10.62 -15.11
CA VAL A 79 -2.08 -10.46 -13.80
C VAL A 79 -2.83 -11.73 -13.38
N GLU A 80 -2.68 -12.09 -12.11
CA GLU A 80 -3.31 -13.26 -11.50
C GLU A 80 -4.07 -12.86 -10.22
N PRO A 81 -5.41 -12.94 -10.21
CA PRO A 81 -6.20 -12.76 -8.99
C PRO A 81 -5.88 -13.87 -7.97
N VAL A 82 -5.50 -13.46 -6.76
CA VAL A 82 -5.09 -14.37 -5.66
C VAL A 82 -6.02 -14.30 -4.44
N GLY A 83 -7.02 -13.42 -4.46
CA GLY A 83 -7.99 -13.28 -3.38
C GLY A 83 -7.45 -12.42 -2.23
N THR A 84 -6.90 -13.06 -1.19
CA THR A 84 -6.30 -12.35 -0.04
C THR A 84 -4.79 -12.39 -0.13
N ALA A 85 -4.13 -11.25 0.06
CA ALA A 85 -2.67 -11.16 0.07
C ALA A 85 -2.17 -10.32 1.24
N PHE A 86 -0.97 -10.62 1.72
CA PHE A 86 -0.30 -9.83 2.76
C PHE A 86 0.99 -9.24 2.18
N VAL A 87 1.08 -7.92 2.11
CA VAL A 87 2.25 -7.21 1.57
C VAL A 87 3.05 -6.59 2.71
N ASN A 88 4.33 -6.92 2.81
CA ASN A 88 5.21 -6.31 3.79
C ASN A 88 5.51 -4.85 3.40
N ILE A 89 5.19 -3.89 4.26
CA ILE A 89 5.37 -2.46 4.02
C ILE A 89 6.84 -2.11 3.75
N GLN A 90 7.76 -2.83 4.39
CA GLN A 90 9.20 -2.59 4.26
C GLN A 90 9.78 -3.08 2.92
N SER A 91 9.06 -3.92 2.17
CA SER A 91 9.48 -4.35 0.83
C SER A 91 8.90 -3.50 -0.31
N ILE A 92 8.02 -2.54 0.01
CA ILE A 92 7.42 -1.63 -0.95
C ILE A 92 8.44 -0.57 -1.35
N VAL A 93 8.71 -0.46 -2.64
CA VAL A 93 9.55 0.59 -3.23
C VAL A 93 8.75 1.88 -3.36
N ASP A 94 7.54 1.79 -3.90
CA ASP A 94 6.51 2.83 -3.92
C ASP A 94 5.12 2.24 -4.19
N PHE A 95 4.09 3.07 -4.08
CA PHE A 95 2.72 2.66 -4.38
C PHE A 95 1.88 3.83 -4.87
N PHE A 96 0.86 3.52 -5.66
CA PHE A 96 0.00 4.50 -6.33
C PHE A 96 -1.48 4.18 -6.07
N PRO A 97 -2.36 5.19 -5.89
CA PRO A 97 -3.79 4.93 -5.80
C PRO A 97 -4.30 4.20 -7.05
N TRP A 98 -4.99 3.08 -6.84
CA TRP A 98 -5.66 2.36 -7.92
C TRP A 98 -7.10 2.86 -8.02
N LYS A 99 -7.39 3.61 -9.09
CA LYS A 99 -8.71 4.26 -9.30
C LYS A 99 -9.63 3.43 -10.20
N HIS A 100 -9.15 2.29 -10.67
CA HIS A 100 -9.86 1.40 -11.60
C HIS A 100 -10.49 0.24 -10.83
N ALA A 101 -11.31 -0.54 -11.51
CA ALA A 101 -11.76 -1.82 -10.95
C ALA A 101 -10.56 -2.71 -10.64
N LEU A 102 -10.63 -3.46 -9.54
CA LEU A 102 -9.61 -4.47 -9.24
C LEU A 102 -9.72 -5.61 -10.27
N PRO A 103 -8.60 -6.11 -10.81
CA PRO A 103 -8.62 -7.22 -11.75
C PRO A 103 -9.17 -8.48 -11.09
N LYS A 104 -10.07 -9.17 -11.80
CA LYS A 104 -10.78 -10.38 -11.32
C LYS A 104 -10.55 -11.60 -12.20
N GLU A 105 -9.86 -11.42 -13.31
CA GLU A 105 -9.59 -12.47 -14.29
C GLU A 105 -8.09 -12.53 -14.56
N GLN A 106 -7.60 -13.76 -14.81
CA GLN A 106 -6.22 -13.97 -15.22
C GLN A 106 -6.01 -13.45 -16.64
N LYS A 107 -4.89 -12.78 -16.87
CA LYS A 107 -4.43 -12.35 -18.19
C LYS A 107 -2.94 -12.63 -18.35
#